data_AF-X0PZ17-F1
#
_entry.id   AF-X0PZ17-F1
#
_cell.length_a   1.000
_cell.length_b   1.000
_cell.length_c   1.000
_cell.angle_alpha   90.00
_cell.angle_beta   90.00
_cell.angle_gamma   90.00
#
_symmetry.space_group_name_H-M   'P 1'
#
loop_
_entity.id
_entity.type
_entity.pdbx_description
1 polymer ?
#
loop_
_entity_poly.entity_id
_entity_poly.type
_entity_poly.pdbx_seq_one_letter_code
_entity_poly.pdbx_strand_id
1 'polypeptide(L)' 'MLANLFMHYAFDMWLEREFPTVEFERYADDAVVHCATEHRAREVLAALEVRMPEVGLQLHPTKTKIVYCKGQESAARM' A
#
# COMPACT_ATOMS: atom_id res chain seq x y z
N MET A 1 -20.67 -4.93 0.66
CA MET A 1 -19.71 -5.07 1.78
C MET A 1 -19.15 -3.70 2.10
N LEU A 2 -19.44 -3.14 3.29
CA LEU A 2 -19.05 -1.77 3.67
C LEU A 2 -17.53 -1.57 3.78
N ALA A 3 -16.81 -2.60 4.23
CA ALA A 3 -15.35 -2.55 4.39
C ALA A 3 -14.61 -2.27 3.06
N ASN A 4 -15.07 -2.84 1.94
CA ASN A 4 -14.44 -2.62 0.63
C ASN A 4 -14.57 -1.16 0.18
N LEU A 5 -15.74 -0.55 0.42
CA LEU A 5 -15.98 0.86 0.12
C LEU A 5 -15.16 1.76 1.03
N PHE A 6 -15.08 1.42 2.32
CA PHE A 6 -14.25 2.14 3.26
C PHE A 6 -12.78 2.11 2.86
N MET A 7 -12.22 0.93 2.56
CA MET A 7 -10.83 0.77 2.13
C MET A 7 -10.54 1.50 0.81
N HIS A 8 -11.51 1.60 -0.09
CA HIS A 8 -11.36 2.37 -1.32
C HIS A 8 -11.06 3.85 -1.04
N TYR A 9 -11.74 4.48 -0.08
CA TYR A 9 -11.47 5.88 0.28
C TYR A 9 -10.32 6.05 1.26
N ALA A 10 -10.19 5.14 2.22
CA ALA A 10 -9.19 5.19 3.27
C ALA A 10 -7.78 4.93 2.74
N PHE A 11 -7.66 4.00 1.78
CA PHE A 11 -6.40 3.52 1.23
C PHE A 11 -6.27 3.83 -0.27
N ASP A 12 -7.12 3.27 -1.16
CA ASP A 12 -6.88 3.29 -2.62
C ASP A 12 -6.78 4.72 -3.17
N MET A 13 -7.84 5.52 -3.00
CA MET A 13 -7.90 6.89 -3.51
C MET A 13 -6.87 7.81 -2.85
N TRP A 14 -6.53 7.53 -1.58
CA TRP A 14 -5.49 8.29 -0.89
C TRP A 14 -4.11 7.96 -1.46
N LEU A 15 -3.80 6.68 -1.67
CA LEU A 15 -2.52 6.23 -2.20
C LEU A 15 -2.30 6.71 -3.63
N GLU A 16 -3.33 6.65 -4.48
CA GLU A 16 -3.29 7.20 -5.85
C GLU A 16 -3.02 8.72 -5.87
N ARG A 17 -3.52 9.46 -4.87
CA ARG A 17 -3.33 10.91 -4.78
C ARG A 17 -1.95 11.29 -4.27
N GLU A 18 -1.48 10.66 -3.20
CA GLU A 18 -0.20 11.00 -2.56
C GLU A 18 1.00 10.36 -3.28
N PHE A 19 0.79 9.20 -3.90
CA PHE A 19 1.83 8.39 -4.54
C PHE A 19 1.38 7.90 -5.94
N PRO A 20 1.16 8.80 -6.91
CA PRO A 20 0.56 8.46 -8.22
C PRO A 20 1.38 7.49 -9.08
N THR A 21 2.67 7.31 -8.76
CA THR A 21 3.56 6.39 -9.48
C THR A 21 3.69 5.02 -8.81
N VAL A 22 2.95 4.79 -7.72
CA VAL A 22 3.02 3.57 -6.94
C VAL A 22 1.87 2.66 -7.36
N GLU A 23 2.23 1.48 -7.84
CA GLU A 23 1.27 0.42 -8.14
C GLU A 23 0.97 -0.38 -6.86
N PHE A 24 -0.25 -0.90 -6.73
CA PHE A 24 -0.61 -1.75 -5.60
C PHE A 24 -1.69 -2.76 -6.01
N GLU A 25 -1.75 -3.85 -5.27
CA GLU A 25 -2.81 -4.85 -5.36
C GLU A 25 -3.45 -5.00 -3.99
N ARG A 26 -4.78 -4.98 -3.93
CA ARG A 26 -5.54 -5.09 -2.67
C ARG A 26 -6.59 -6.19 -2.73
N TYR A 27 -6.62 -7.01 -1.68
CA TYR A 27 -7.64 -8.01 -1.43
C TYR A 27 -8.21 -7.80 -0.02
N ALA A 28 -9.47 -7.33 0.05
CA ALA A 28 -10.11 -6.94 1.30
C ALA A 28 -9.28 -5.92 2.11
N ASP A 29 -8.77 -6.30 3.28
CA ASP A 29 -7.91 -5.52 4.18
C ASP A 29 -6.41 -5.68 3.90
N ASP A 30 -6.02 -6.65 3.07
CA ASP A 30 -4.64 -6.90 2.70
C ASP A 30 -4.25 -6.16 1.42
N ALA A 31 -3.13 -5.43 1.48
CA ALA A 31 -2.57 -4.72 0.32
C ALA A 31 -1.07 -5.01 0.16
N VAL A 32 -0.65 -5.16 -1.09
CA VAL A 32 0.75 -5.21 -1.49
C VAL A 32 1.03 -3.98 -2.33
N VAL A 33 2.06 -3.23 -1.95
CA VAL A 33 2.43 -1.97 -2.60
C VAL A 33 3.78 -2.13 -3.29
N HIS A 34 3.82 -1.86 -4.58
CA HIS A 34 5.02 -2.01 -5.42
C HIS A 34 5.76 -0.68 -5.49
N CYS A 35 7.05 -0.72 -5.12
CA CYS A 35 7.93 0.44 -5.15
C CYS A 35 9.21 0.08 -5.89
N ALA A 36 9.65 0.95 -6.80
CA ALA A 36 10.86 0.73 -7.60
C ALA A 36 12.15 0.74 -6.76
N THR A 37 12.14 1.42 -5.61
CA THR A 37 13.30 1.52 -4.71
C THR A 37 12.90 1.30 -3.27
N GLU A 38 13.85 0.83 -2.47
CA GLU A 38 13.66 0.64 -1.03
C GLU A 38 13.40 1.97 -0.31
N HIS A 39 14.02 3.07 -0.79
CA HIS A 39 13.76 4.41 -0.27
C HIS A 39 12.29 4.79 -0.46
N ARG A 40 11.75 4.61 -1.66
CA ARG A 40 10.33 4.90 -1.93
C ARG A 40 9.40 4.00 -1.11
N ALA A 41 9.75 2.72 -0.95
CA ALA A 41 8.99 1.80 -0.10
C ALA A 41 8.93 2.28 1.36
N ARG A 42 10.04 2.81 1.90
CA ARG A 42 10.08 3.38 3.26
C ARG A 42 9.25 4.65 3.37
N GLU A 43 9.29 5.54 2.37
CA GLU A 43 8.46 6.75 2.34
C GLU A 43 6.97 6.40 2.38
N VAL A 44 6.54 5.46 1.54
CA VAL A 44 5.14 5.01 1.47
C VAL A 44 4.72 4.35 2.78
N LEU A 45 5.56 3.48 3.34
CA LEU A 45 5.27 2.82 4.62
C LEU A 45 5.12 3.84 5.76
N ALA A 46 6.03 4.81 5.87
CA ALA A 46 5.95 5.86 6.89
C ALA A 46 4.68 6.71 6.74
N ALA A 47 4.29 7.03 5.50
CA ALA A 47 3.04 7.74 5.25
C ALA A 47 1.80 6.90 5.63
N LEU A 48 1.81 5.60 5.36
CA LEU A 48 0.74 4.68 5.76
C LEU A 48 0.65 4.53 7.28
N GLU A 49 1.77 4.52 8.01
CA GLU A 49 1.82 4.49 9.47
C GLU A 49 1.13 5.71 10.11
N VAL A 50 1.18 6.88 9.45
CA VAL A 50 0.44 8.07 9.87
C VAL A 50 -1.02 8.00 9.41
N ARG A 51 -1.26 7.60 8.16
CA ARG A 51 -2.59 7.63 7.55
C ARG A 51 -3.58 6.66 8.16
N MET A 52 -3.18 5.41 8.44
CA MET A 52 -4.12 4.39 8.91
C MET A 52 -4.78 4.77 10.26
N PRO A 53 -4.04 5.30 11.26
CA PRO A 53 -4.65 5.81 12.49
C PRO A 53 -5.67 6.94 12.30
N GLU A 54 -5.46 7.85 11.35
CA GLU A 54 -6.38 8.97 11.09
C GLU A 54 -7.77 8.50 10.65
N VAL A 55 -7.83 7.34 10.01
CA VAL A 55 -9.07 6.71 9.56
C VAL A 55 -9.58 5.65 10.56
N GLY A 56 -8.95 5.52 11.72
CA GLY A 56 -9.34 4.55 12.75
C GLY A 56 -8.88 3.11 12.49
N LEU A 57 -7.87 2.93 11.63
CA LEU A 57 -7.22 1.65 11.37
C LEU A 57 -5.85 1.57 12.04
N GLN A 58 -5.33 0.35 12.18
CA GLN A 58 -3.97 0.12 12.67
C GLN A 58 -3.27 -0.85 11.73
N LEU A 59 -2.07 -0.48 11.26
CA LEU A 59 -1.20 -1.40 10.54
C LEU A 59 -0.75 -2.53 11.47
N HIS A 60 -0.77 -3.76 10.95
CA HIS A 60 -0.37 -4.91 11.74
C HIS A 60 1.16 -4.99 11.82
N PRO A 61 1.78 -4.75 12.99
CA PRO A 61 3.21 -4.46 13.11
C PRO A 61 4.12 -5.62 12.68
N THR A 62 3.62 -6.85 12.74
CA THR A 62 4.37 -8.03 12.31
C THR A 62 4.03 -8.51 10.89
N LYS A 63 2.92 -8.03 10.31
CA LYS A 63 2.49 -8.40 8.94
C LYS A 63 3.02 -7.39 7.93
N THR A 64 3.05 -6.12 8.30
CA THR A 64 3.55 -5.02 7.47
C THR A 64 5.07 -5.02 7.46
N LYS A 65 5.65 -5.28 6.29
CA LYS A 65 7.11 -5.34 6.09
C LYS A 65 7.46 -4.97 4.65
N ILE A 66 8.64 -4.38 4.47
CA ILE A 66 9.23 -4.19 3.15
C ILE A 66 9.93 -5.48 2.75
N VAL A 67 9.58 -6.03 1.60
CA VAL A 67 10.19 -7.24 1.04
C VAL A 67 10.89 -6.88 -0.26
N TYR A 68 12.14 -7.32 -0.41
CA TYR A 68 12.86 -7.18 -1.67
C TYR A 68 12.52 -8.32 -2.62
N CYS A 69 11.79 -8.00 -3.68
CA CYS A 69 11.53 -8.94 -4.76
C CYS A 69 12.71 -8.89 -5.75
N LYS A 70 13.67 -9.81 -5.61
CA LYS A 70 14.75 -9.98 -6.61
C LYS A 70 14.12 -10.55 -7.87
N GLY A 71 14.13 -9.76 -8.95
CA GLY A 71 13.34 -9.97 -10.15
C GLY A 71 13.25 -11.43 -10.63
N GLN A 72 12.07 -12.02 -10.46
CA GLN A 72 11.42 -12.67 -11.60
C GLN A 72 10.49 -11.60 -12.17
N GLU A 73 10.54 -11.40 -13.48
CA GLU A 73 9.75 -10.41 -14.20
C GLU A 73 8.26 -10.53 -13.82
N SER A 74 7.81 -9.72 -12.87
CA SER A 74 6.39 -9.40 -12.77
C SER A 74 6.13 -8.46 -13.92
N ALA A 75 5.74 -9.05 -15.05
CA ALA A 75 5.27 -8.34 -16.22
C ALA A 75 4.32 -7.22 -15.76
N ALA A 76 4.80 -5.99 -15.87
CA ALA A 76 3.94 -4.83 -16.05
C ALA A 76 3.06 -5.17 -17.25
N ARG A 77 1.85 -5.65 -16.97
CA ARG A 77 0.83 -5.88 -17.99
C ARG A 77 0.27 -4.52 -18.34
N MET A 78 0.69 -4.06 -19.53
CA MET A 78 -0.02 -3.29 -20.55
C MET A 78 -1.36 -2.68 -20.17
#